data_AF-A0A6J7ANB4-F1
#
_entry.id   AF-A0A6J7ANB4-F1
#
_cell.length_a   1.000
_cell.length_b   1.000
_cell.length_c   1.000
_cell.angle_alpha   90.00
_cell.angle_beta   90.00
_cell.angle_gamma   90.00
#
_symmetry.space_group_name_H-M   'P 1'
#
loop_
_entity.id
_entity.type
_entity.pdbx_description
1 polymer ?
#
loop_
_entity_poly.entity_id
_entity_poly.type
_entity_poly.pdbx_seq_one_letter_code
_entity_poly.pdbx_strand_id
1 'polypeptide(L)'
;MGLVALLISFLPTIYSLFSRREITVAKLFIRAENDRGSADPATLIIRSHSIGGLGRLDEIWQDWDDWFVEMAESHRSFPALTFFRSPEPDRSWITGAGIALDLASIYLSALDVETDPRAALMVRSGYLSLRSLCAFYTIPYDDDPSPGDPISVSRDEYVEVHERLALAGVPVRADREASWQAYRGWRVNYDGPLTFLADFTMAPYQPWVSDRTAPFRPPPTPTRRGRRGRRKTIGEHS
;
A
#
# COMPACT_ATOMS: atom_id res chain seq x y z
N MET A 1 -7.04 -28.54 25.97
CA MET A 1 -5.58 -28.42 26.18
C MET A 1 -4.77 -28.49 24.88
N GLY A 2 -5.08 -29.37 23.92
CA GLY A 2 -4.32 -29.45 22.65
C GLY A 2 -4.37 -28.20 21.76
N LEU A 3 -5.52 -27.53 21.66
CA LEU A 3 -5.67 -26.29 20.86
C LEU A 3 -4.86 -25.11 21.42
N VAL A 4 -4.80 -24.99 22.76
CA VAL A 4 -4.01 -23.94 23.43
C VAL A 4 -2.52 -24.18 23.26
N ALA A 5 -2.07 -25.44 23.37
CA ALA A 5 -0.68 -25.80 23.11
C ALA A 5 -0.28 -25.49 21.65
N LEU A 6 -1.15 -25.82 20.69
CA LEU A 6 -0.93 -25.51 19.28
C LEU A 6 -0.87 -23.99 19.04
N LEU A 7 -1.80 -23.21 19.60
CA LEU A 7 -1.80 -21.75 19.51
C LEU A 7 -0.50 -21.13 20.06
N ILE A 8 -0.01 -21.62 21.19
CA ILE A 8 1.25 -21.15 21.81
C ILE A 8 2.45 -21.50 20.93
N SER A 9 2.45 -22.65 20.25
CA SER A 9 3.52 -23.04 19.33
C SER A 9 3.55 -22.21 18.03
N PHE A 10 2.41 -21.73 17.55
CA PHE A 10 2.34 -20.93 16.32
C PHE A 10 2.54 -19.42 16.53
N LEU A 11 2.32 -18.91 17.74
CA LEU A 11 2.44 -17.48 18.03
C LEU A 11 3.84 -16.90 17.73
N PRO A 12 4.97 -17.56 18.07
CA PRO A 12 6.30 -17.08 17.71
C PRO A 12 6.51 -16.98 16.19
N THR A 13 5.99 -17.94 15.42
CA THR A 13 6.08 -17.95 13.96
C THR A 13 5.27 -16.80 13.36
N ILE A 14 4.02 -16.61 13.79
CA ILE A 14 3.16 -15.51 13.32
C ILE A 14 3.79 -14.15 13.66
N TYR A 15 4.31 -14.00 14.88
CA TYR A 15 4.99 -12.77 15.30
C TYR A 15 6.26 -12.52 14.48
N SER A 16 7.05 -13.55 14.17
CA SER A 16 8.25 -13.42 13.35
C SER A 16 7.92 -12.99 11.92
N LEU A 17 6.88 -13.56 11.30
CA LEU A 17 6.40 -13.17 9.97
C LEU A 17 5.88 -11.73 9.96
N PHE A 18 5.08 -11.36 10.95
CA PHE A 18 4.60 -9.98 11.14
C PHE A 18 5.77 -9.01 11.29
N SER A 19 6.70 -9.28 12.21
CA SER A 19 7.86 -8.43 12.47
C SER A 19 8.73 -8.23 11.23
N ARG A 20 9.00 -9.30 10.48
CA ARG A 20 9.77 -9.22 9.23
C ARG A 20 9.08 -8.32 8.19
N ARG A 21 7.77 -8.48 7.99
CA ARG A 21 6.98 -7.61 7.11
C ARG A 21 7.08 -6.15 7.55
N GLU A 22 6.91 -5.89 8.85
CA GLU A 22 6.90 -4.52 9.39
C GLU A 22 8.26 -3.81 9.26
N ILE A 23 9.38 -4.54 9.27
CA ILE A 23 10.70 -3.93 8.98
C ILE A 23 10.72 -3.33 7.58
N THR A 24 10.22 -4.04 6.56
CA THR A 24 10.18 -3.54 5.18
C THR A 24 9.20 -2.38 5.04
N VAL A 25 8.01 -2.50 5.63
CA VAL A 25 7.01 -1.40 5.64
C VAL A 25 7.60 -0.15 6.29
N ALA A 26 8.22 -0.27 7.47
CA ALA A 26 8.83 0.85 8.16
C ALA A 26 9.95 1.50 7.34
N LYS A 27 10.86 0.71 6.76
CA LYS A 27 11.94 1.22 5.89
C LYS A 27 11.37 2.00 4.71
N LEU A 28 10.35 1.47 4.05
CA LEU A 28 9.70 2.10 2.91
C LEU A 28 9.09 3.44 3.32
N PHE A 29 8.27 3.46 4.37
CA PHE A 29 7.63 4.68 4.85
C PHE A 29 8.65 5.74 5.26
N ILE A 30 9.70 5.39 6.01
CA ILE A 30 10.77 6.34 6.39
C ILE A 30 11.42 6.97 5.15
N ARG A 31 11.65 6.18 4.10
CA ARG A 31 12.29 6.66 2.86
C ARG A 31 11.33 7.46 1.98
N ALA A 32 10.02 7.20 2.04
CA ALA A 32 9.00 7.83 1.22
C ALA A 32 8.21 8.97 1.92
N GLU A 33 8.36 9.15 3.23
CA GLU A 33 7.65 10.16 4.02
C GLU A 33 7.94 11.57 3.53
N ASN A 34 6.93 12.39 3.27
CA ASN A 34 7.03 13.77 2.80
C ASN A 34 6.79 14.78 3.91
N ASP A 35 6.98 16.07 3.61
CA ASP A 35 6.86 17.17 4.57
C ASP A 35 5.44 17.36 5.13
N ARG A 36 4.45 16.64 4.61
CA ARG A 36 3.06 16.65 5.08
C ARG A 36 2.72 15.45 5.99
N GLY A 37 3.71 14.62 6.34
CA GLY A 37 3.52 13.44 7.18
C GLY A 37 2.77 12.29 6.50
N SER A 38 2.79 12.25 5.16
CA SER A 38 2.31 11.12 4.35
C SER A 38 3.48 10.52 3.58
N ALA A 39 3.38 9.32 3.01
CA ALA A 39 4.43 8.75 2.18
C ALA A 39 4.05 8.81 0.70
N ASP A 40 5.00 9.02 -0.21
CA ASP A 40 4.73 8.97 -1.65
C ASP A 40 5.97 8.54 -2.46
N PRO A 41 5.77 7.90 -3.64
CA PRO A 41 6.88 7.38 -4.44
C PRO A 41 7.84 8.48 -4.94
N ALA A 42 7.33 9.67 -5.25
CA ALA A 42 8.15 10.76 -5.77
C ALA A 42 9.16 11.27 -4.73
N THR A 43 8.77 11.35 -3.46
CA THR A 43 9.67 11.73 -2.35
C THR A 43 10.88 10.80 -2.27
N LEU A 44 10.66 9.49 -2.35
CA LEU A 44 11.76 8.52 -2.28
C LEU A 44 12.66 8.65 -3.51
N ILE A 45 12.11 8.80 -4.73
CA ILE A 45 12.90 9.03 -5.95
C ILE A 45 13.77 10.29 -5.82
N ILE A 46 13.19 11.41 -5.37
CA ILE A 46 13.91 12.68 -5.18
C ILE A 46 15.03 12.53 -4.17
N ARG A 47 14.78 11.85 -3.05
CA ARG A 47 15.81 11.58 -2.03
C ARG A 47 16.91 10.68 -2.56
N SER A 48 16.57 9.63 -3.29
CA SER A 48 17.55 8.75 -3.93
C SER A 48 18.40 9.51 -4.95
N HIS A 49 17.80 10.46 -5.69
CA HIS A 49 18.53 11.32 -6.59
C HIS A 49 19.49 12.26 -5.85
N SER A 50 19.03 12.95 -4.79
CA SER A 50 19.84 13.95 -4.08
C SER A 50 21.09 13.37 -3.40
N ILE A 51 21.09 12.08 -3.06
CA ILE A 51 22.25 11.37 -2.50
C ILE A 51 23.08 10.61 -3.56
N GLY A 52 22.76 10.76 -4.85
CA GLY A 52 23.46 10.04 -5.94
C GLY A 52 23.21 8.53 -5.93
N GLY A 53 22.06 8.09 -5.41
CA GLY A 53 21.64 6.70 -5.29
C GLY A 53 20.68 6.23 -6.38
N LEU A 54 20.21 7.11 -7.27
CA LEU A 54 19.16 6.78 -8.25
C LEU A 54 19.52 5.61 -9.20
N GLY A 55 20.80 5.45 -9.55
CA GLY A 55 21.30 4.34 -10.36
C GLY A 55 21.68 3.08 -9.56
N ARG A 56 21.44 3.05 -8.25
CA ARG A 56 21.80 1.97 -7.32
C ARG A 56 20.59 1.51 -6.50
N LEU A 57 19.43 1.45 -7.16
CA LEU A 57 18.19 0.95 -6.56
C LEU A 57 18.07 -0.58 -6.66
N ASP A 58 19.09 -1.25 -7.16
CA ASP A 58 19.11 -2.68 -7.47
C ASP A 58 18.91 -3.55 -6.22
N GLU A 59 19.47 -3.14 -5.08
CA GLU A 59 19.22 -3.78 -3.77
C GLU A 59 17.77 -3.60 -3.32
N ILE A 60 17.19 -2.41 -3.53
CA ILE A 60 15.78 -2.13 -3.14
C ILE A 60 14.83 -2.98 -3.99
N TRP A 61 15.11 -3.16 -5.27
CA TRP A 61 14.28 -4.01 -6.14
C TRP A 61 14.30 -5.46 -5.70
N GLN A 62 15.46 -6.01 -5.34
CA GLN A 62 15.57 -7.37 -4.84
C GLN A 62 14.87 -7.53 -3.48
N ASP A 63 15.13 -6.62 -2.55
CA ASP A 63 14.49 -6.63 -1.23
C ASP A 63 12.95 -6.61 -1.34
N TRP A 64 12.41 -5.81 -2.27
CA TRP A 64 10.96 -5.73 -2.49
C TRP A 64 10.40 -6.92 -3.25
N ASP A 65 11.15 -7.48 -4.20
CA ASP A 65 10.81 -8.72 -4.90
C ASP A 65 10.63 -9.88 -3.89
N ASP A 66 11.64 -10.11 -3.05
CA ASP A 66 11.60 -11.11 -1.98
C ASP A 66 10.47 -10.84 -1.00
N TRP A 67 10.29 -9.58 -0.59
CA TRP A 67 9.23 -9.19 0.33
C TRP A 67 7.83 -9.49 -0.22
N PHE A 68 7.56 -9.21 -1.49
CA PHE A 68 6.27 -9.51 -2.11
C PHE A 68 5.95 -11.01 -2.09
N VAL A 69 6.93 -11.84 -2.45
CA VAL A 69 6.79 -13.30 -2.44
C VAL A 69 6.56 -13.82 -1.02
N GLU A 70 7.40 -13.42 -0.05
CA GLU A 70 7.26 -13.82 1.35
C GLU A 70 5.92 -13.37 1.95
N MET A 71 5.48 -12.15 1.61
CA MET A 71 4.20 -11.60 2.07
C MET A 71 3.02 -12.40 1.52
N ALA A 72 2.98 -12.68 0.21
CA ALA A 72 1.89 -13.45 -0.38
C ALA A 72 1.80 -14.87 0.21
N GLU A 73 2.93 -15.56 0.34
CA GLU A 73 2.96 -16.90 0.94
C GLU A 73 2.54 -16.89 2.41
N SER A 74 3.06 -15.95 3.20
CA SER A 74 2.72 -15.84 4.62
C SER A 74 1.26 -15.48 4.85
N HIS A 75 0.67 -14.61 4.02
CA HIS A 75 -0.72 -14.16 4.18
C HIS A 75 -1.71 -15.21 3.69
N ARG A 76 -1.35 -16.06 2.71
CA ARG A 76 -2.14 -17.26 2.37
C ARG A 76 -2.03 -18.36 3.44
N SER A 77 -0.84 -18.54 4.01
CA SER A 77 -0.59 -19.55 5.05
C SER A 77 -1.20 -19.17 6.40
N PHE A 78 -1.19 -17.89 6.73
CA PHE A 78 -1.73 -17.32 7.97
C PHE A 78 -2.64 -16.12 7.65
N PRO A 79 -3.89 -16.34 7.22
CA PRO A 79 -4.81 -15.29 6.75
C PRO A 79 -5.10 -14.16 7.74
N ALA A 80 -4.86 -14.38 9.04
CA ALA A 80 -4.96 -13.34 10.05
C ALA A 80 -3.92 -12.22 9.84
N LEU A 81 -2.74 -12.53 9.27
CA LEU A 81 -1.68 -11.55 9.03
C LEU A 81 -2.11 -10.42 8.09
N THR A 82 -2.96 -10.73 7.10
CA THR A 82 -3.57 -9.74 6.19
C THR A 82 -4.23 -8.59 6.93
N PHE A 83 -4.81 -8.87 8.11
CA PHE A 83 -5.54 -7.90 8.93
C PHE A 83 -4.74 -7.37 10.13
N PHE A 84 -3.51 -7.84 10.35
CA PHE A 84 -2.65 -7.29 11.39
C PHE A 84 -2.18 -5.91 10.97
N ARG A 85 -2.62 -4.88 11.70
CA ARG A 85 -2.23 -3.48 11.46
C ARG A 85 -0.77 -3.25 11.85
N SER A 86 -0.12 -2.33 11.15
CA SER A 86 1.17 -1.81 11.55
C SER A 86 1.09 -1.15 12.94
N PRO A 87 2.18 -1.15 13.72
CA PRO A 87 2.22 -0.45 15.01
C PRO A 87 1.97 1.06 14.87
N GLU A 88 2.51 1.67 13.81
CA GLU A 88 2.26 3.06 13.43
C GLU A 88 0.90 3.20 12.71
N PRO A 89 -0.04 4.03 13.21
CA PRO A 89 -1.42 4.07 12.71
C PRO A 89 -1.60 4.51 11.25
N ASP A 90 -0.64 5.26 10.72
CA ASP A 90 -0.59 5.80 9.36
C ASP A 90 0.05 4.84 8.36
N ARG A 91 0.55 3.68 8.82
CA ARG A 91 1.22 2.68 7.99
C ARG A 91 0.33 1.48 7.75
N SER A 92 0.51 0.86 6.59
CA SER A 92 -0.04 -0.45 6.29
C SER A 92 0.82 -1.15 5.25
N TRP A 93 0.84 -2.48 5.30
CA TRP A 93 1.57 -3.28 4.33
C TRP A 93 1.04 -3.07 2.90
N ILE A 94 -0.28 -2.90 2.73
CA ILE A 94 -0.88 -2.73 1.40
C ILE A 94 -0.62 -1.33 0.83
N THR A 95 -0.55 -0.30 1.67
CA THR A 95 -0.17 1.05 1.22
C THR A 95 1.32 1.12 0.91
N GLY A 96 2.15 0.44 1.70
CA GLY A 96 3.55 0.20 1.38
C GLY A 96 3.73 -0.52 0.05
N ALA A 97 2.93 -1.56 -0.22
CA ALA A 97 2.95 -2.28 -1.49
C ALA A 97 2.62 -1.36 -2.67
N GLY A 98 1.60 -0.50 -2.51
CA GLY A 98 1.26 0.51 -3.51
C GLY A 98 2.40 1.48 -3.81
N ILE A 99 3.04 2.03 -2.76
CA ILE A 99 4.20 2.91 -2.93
C ILE A 99 5.35 2.19 -3.65
N ALA A 100 5.66 0.94 -3.29
CA ALA A 100 6.73 0.18 -3.93
C ALA A 100 6.45 -0.03 -5.44
N LEU A 101 5.23 -0.45 -5.77
CA LEU A 101 4.80 -0.70 -7.14
C LEU A 101 4.75 0.58 -7.99
N ASP A 102 4.19 1.66 -7.43
CA ASP A 102 4.15 2.96 -8.11
C ASP A 102 5.54 3.52 -8.31
N LEU A 103 6.43 3.39 -7.33
CA LEU A 103 7.79 3.86 -7.44
C LEU A 103 8.53 3.17 -8.58
N ALA A 104 8.48 1.85 -8.67
CA ALA A 104 9.11 1.13 -9.77
C ALA A 104 8.43 1.38 -11.11
N SER A 105 7.11 1.53 -11.14
CA SER A 105 6.38 1.88 -12.36
C SER A 105 6.75 3.28 -12.85
N ILE A 106 6.91 4.26 -11.95
CA ILE A 106 7.44 5.60 -12.26
C ILE A 106 8.90 5.50 -12.70
N TYR A 107 9.74 4.73 -12.00
CA TYR A 107 11.14 4.51 -12.38
C TYR A 107 11.26 4.00 -13.83
N LEU A 108 10.50 2.96 -14.18
CA LEU A 108 10.49 2.34 -15.50
C LEU A 108 9.90 3.24 -16.59
N SER A 109 8.92 4.09 -16.24
CA SER A 109 8.15 4.88 -17.23
C SER A 109 8.66 6.30 -17.43
N ALA A 110 9.17 6.94 -16.39
CA ALA A 110 9.43 8.37 -16.37
C ALA A 110 10.91 8.75 -16.33
N LEU A 111 11.78 7.90 -15.76
CA LEU A 111 13.18 8.28 -15.55
C LEU A 111 14.04 8.06 -16.78
N ASP A 112 14.91 9.02 -17.08
CA ASP A 112 15.89 8.96 -18.16
C ASP A 112 17.24 8.50 -17.63
N VAL A 113 17.28 7.26 -17.17
CA VAL A 113 18.46 6.58 -16.63
C VAL A 113 18.62 5.20 -17.25
N GLU A 114 19.79 4.60 -17.09
CA GLU A 114 19.98 3.19 -17.43
C GLU A 114 18.98 2.34 -16.65
N THR A 115 18.17 1.57 -17.37
CA THR A 115 17.05 0.83 -16.78
C THR A 115 17.56 -0.44 -16.13
N ASP A 116 17.33 -0.58 -14.82
CA ASP A 116 17.53 -1.85 -14.13
C ASP A 116 16.36 -2.81 -14.40
N PRO A 117 16.57 -3.96 -15.07
CA PRO A 117 15.51 -4.94 -15.35
C PRO A 117 14.88 -5.53 -14.08
N ARG A 118 15.56 -5.48 -12.93
CA ARG A 118 15.01 -5.95 -11.65
C ARG A 118 13.78 -5.16 -11.22
N ALA A 119 13.66 -3.88 -11.59
CA ALA A 119 12.47 -3.09 -11.30
C ALA A 119 11.22 -3.69 -11.97
N ALA A 120 11.33 -4.15 -13.22
CA ALA A 120 10.22 -4.78 -13.94
C ALA A 120 9.84 -6.15 -13.35
N LEU A 121 10.84 -6.93 -12.92
CA LEU A 121 10.62 -8.19 -12.23
C LEU A 121 9.93 -7.98 -10.88
N MET A 122 10.37 -6.99 -10.10
CA MET A 122 9.76 -6.62 -8.82
C MET A 122 8.30 -6.20 -9.01
N VAL A 123 7.98 -5.37 -10.02
CA VAL A 123 6.58 -5.03 -10.34
C VAL A 123 5.76 -6.29 -10.64
N ARG A 124 6.33 -7.24 -11.39
CA ARG A 124 5.68 -8.52 -11.69
C ARG A 124 5.40 -9.36 -10.45
N SER A 125 6.41 -9.55 -9.61
CA SER A 125 6.24 -10.28 -8.34
C SER A 125 5.20 -9.61 -7.46
N GLY A 126 5.18 -8.28 -7.41
CA GLY A 126 4.20 -7.55 -6.63
C GLY A 126 2.76 -7.71 -7.13
N TYR A 127 2.50 -7.49 -8.42
CA TYR A 127 1.11 -7.64 -8.90
C TYR A 127 0.62 -9.08 -8.86
N LEU A 128 1.48 -10.08 -9.12
CA LEU A 128 1.11 -11.50 -8.98
C LEU A 128 0.85 -11.86 -7.51
N SER A 129 1.62 -11.30 -6.58
CA SER A 129 1.41 -11.46 -5.14
C SER A 129 0.03 -10.93 -4.72
N LEU A 130 -0.31 -9.71 -5.13
CA LEU A 130 -1.63 -9.12 -4.83
C LEU A 130 -2.78 -9.91 -5.46
N ARG A 131 -2.65 -10.31 -6.74
CA ARG A 131 -3.64 -11.17 -7.42
C ARG A 131 -3.81 -12.52 -6.73
N SER A 132 -2.73 -13.12 -6.23
CA SER A 132 -2.80 -14.38 -5.48
C SER A 132 -3.59 -14.24 -4.18
N LEU A 133 -3.50 -13.08 -3.51
CA LEU A 133 -4.30 -12.77 -2.33
C LEU A 133 -5.76 -12.51 -2.70
N CYS A 134 -6.02 -11.77 -3.79
CA CYS A 134 -7.38 -11.60 -4.30
C CYS A 134 -8.04 -12.94 -4.62
N ALA A 135 -7.33 -13.83 -5.34
CA ALA A 135 -7.80 -15.18 -5.63
C ALA A 135 -8.09 -15.99 -4.36
N PHE A 136 -7.19 -15.93 -3.37
CA PHE A 136 -7.38 -16.58 -2.07
C PHE A 136 -8.65 -16.12 -1.34
N TYR A 137 -8.94 -14.80 -1.37
CA TYR A 137 -10.13 -14.22 -0.75
C TYR A 137 -11.37 -14.20 -1.66
N THR A 138 -11.29 -14.80 -2.87
CA THR A 138 -12.38 -14.75 -3.88
C THR A 138 -12.81 -13.31 -4.23
N ILE A 139 -11.84 -12.38 -4.21
CA ILE A 139 -12.02 -11.01 -4.66
C ILE A 139 -11.87 -11.00 -6.20
N PRO A 140 -12.88 -10.53 -6.96
CA PRO A 140 -12.78 -10.42 -8.41
C PRO A 140 -11.66 -9.46 -8.85
N TYR A 141 -10.92 -9.84 -9.89
CA TYR A 141 -9.94 -9.00 -10.56
C TYR A 141 -9.81 -9.42 -12.03
N ASP A 142 -9.26 -8.55 -12.87
CA ASP A 142 -8.91 -8.86 -14.26
C ASP A 142 -7.54 -9.54 -14.31
N ASP A 143 -7.48 -10.78 -14.78
CA ASP A 143 -6.26 -11.58 -14.85
C ASP A 143 -5.43 -11.32 -16.11
N ASP A 144 -6.00 -10.70 -17.15
CA ASP A 144 -5.32 -10.35 -18.39
C ASP A 144 -5.70 -8.93 -18.90
N PRO A 145 -5.44 -7.89 -18.10
CA PRO A 145 -5.78 -6.52 -18.50
C PRO A 145 -4.90 -6.07 -19.67
N SER A 146 -5.49 -5.33 -20.59
CA SER A 146 -4.73 -4.67 -21.65
C SER A 146 -3.97 -3.47 -21.08
N PRO A 147 -2.75 -3.16 -21.57
CA PRO A 147 -2.00 -1.94 -21.16
C PRO A 147 -2.79 -0.65 -21.37
N GLY A 148 -3.78 -0.73 -22.28
CA GLY A 148 -4.69 0.32 -22.67
C GLY A 148 -5.98 0.41 -21.84
N ASP A 149 -6.11 -0.30 -20.72
CA ASP A 149 -7.32 -0.30 -19.87
C ASP A 149 -7.29 0.79 -18.79
N PRO A 150 -8.45 1.29 -18.35
CA PRO A 150 -8.50 2.39 -17.37
C PRO A 150 -7.88 1.99 -16.03
N ILE A 151 -7.26 2.98 -15.37
CA ILE A 151 -6.69 2.87 -14.02
C ILE A 151 -7.26 3.97 -13.13
N SER A 152 -7.17 3.79 -11.82
CA SER A 152 -7.67 4.71 -10.81
C SER A 152 -6.88 6.02 -10.65
N VAL A 153 -5.62 6.05 -11.11
CA VAL A 153 -4.77 7.24 -11.11
C VAL A 153 -5.03 8.02 -12.38
N SER A 154 -5.34 9.31 -12.26
CA SER A 154 -5.58 10.15 -13.42
C SER A 154 -4.27 10.59 -14.09
N ARG A 155 -4.37 10.98 -15.37
CA ARG A 155 -3.23 11.53 -16.11
C ARG A 155 -2.68 12.78 -15.44
N ASP A 156 -3.55 13.65 -14.94
CA ASP A 156 -3.15 14.92 -14.32
C ASP A 156 -2.37 14.67 -13.03
N GLU A 157 -2.80 13.73 -12.19
CA GLU A 157 -2.04 13.33 -10.99
C GLU A 157 -0.65 12.79 -11.33
N TYR A 158 -0.54 11.97 -12.39
CA TYR A 158 0.76 11.49 -12.84
C TYR A 158 1.65 12.63 -13.34
N VAL A 159 1.09 13.58 -14.11
CA VAL A 159 1.82 14.74 -14.63
C VAL A 159 2.33 15.61 -13.49
N GLU A 160 1.55 15.83 -12.43
CA GLU A 160 2.01 16.55 -11.23
C GLU A 160 3.24 15.89 -10.60
N VAL A 161 3.27 14.56 -10.52
CA VAL A 161 4.45 13.82 -10.04
C VAL A 161 5.63 13.97 -11.00
N HIS A 162 5.41 13.83 -12.31
CA HIS A 162 6.46 14.01 -13.32
C HIS A 162 7.11 15.40 -13.23
N GLU A 163 6.29 16.46 -13.12
CA GLU A 163 6.76 17.84 -12.96
C GLU A 163 7.52 18.04 -11.65
N ARG A 164 7.03 17.46 -10.55
CA ARG A 164 7.71 17.49 -9.26
C ARG A 164 9.09 16.84 -9.32
N LEU A 165 9.23 15.71 -10.02
CA LEU A 165 10.53 15.07 -10.24
C LEU A 165 11.46 15.96 -11.08
N ALA A 166 10.96 16.53 -12.17
CA ALA A 166 11.72 17.42 -13.04
C ALA A 166 12.22 18.67 -12.28
N LEU A 167 11.36 19.31 -11.49
CA LEU A 167 11.71 20.48 -10.66
C LEU A 167 12.78 20.17 -9.61
N ALA A 168 12.84 18.93 -9.13
CA ALA A 168 13.85 18.46 -8.19
C ALA A 168 15.18 18.07 -8.88
N GLY A 169 15.30 18.24 -10.20
CA GLY A 169 16.50 17.92 -10.97
C GLY A 169 16.66 16.43 -11.31
N VAL A 170 15.66 15.60 -11.00
CA VAL A 170 15.67 14.18 -11.36
C VAL A 170 15.67 14.07 -12.90
N PRO A 171 16.55 13.25 -13.51
CA PRO A 171 16.56 13.04 -14.95
C PRO A 171 15.28 12.30 -15.36
N VAL A 172 14.35 13.03 -15.97
CA VAL A 172 13.08 12.50 -16.48
C VAL A 172 13.01 12.61 -17.99
N ARG A 173 12.30 11.67 -18.61
CA ARG A 173 12.07 11.63 -20.06
C ARG A 173 11.27 12.84 -20.50
N ALA A 174 11.65 13.41 -21.65
CA ALA A 174 11.01 14.61 -22.20
C ALA A 174 9.58 14.37 -22.70
N ASP A 175 9.31 13.20 -23.29
CA ASP A 175 7.96 12.84 -23.75
C ASP A 175 7.10 12.38 -22.57
N ARG A 176 6.34 13.33 -22.02
CA ARG A 176 5.42 13.09 -20.90
C ARG A 176 4.26 12.18 -21.27
N GLU A 177 3.78 12.25 -22.52
CA GLU A 177 2.64 11.43 -22.94
C GLU A 177 3.07 9.96 -23.07
N ALA A 178 4.22 9.70 -23.69
CA ALA A 178 4.78 8.35 -23.74
C ALA A 178 5.06 7.80 -22.32
N SER A 179 5.58 8.64 -21.43
CA SER A 179 5.83 8.26 -20.02
C SER A 179 4.54 7.91 -19.29
N TRP A 180 3.47 8.69 -19.47
CA TRP A 180 2.14 8.41 -18.93
C TRP A 180 1.58 7.08 -19.45
N GLN A 181 1.61 6.85 -20.76
CA GLN A 181 1.10 5.60 -21.35
C GLN A 181 1.88 4.38 -20.85
N ALA A 182 3.21 4.51 -20.68
CA ALA A 182 4.04 3.47 -20.10
C ALA A 182 3.69 3.22 -18.61
N TYR A 183 3.56 4.27 -17.79
CA TYR A 183 3.16 4.15 -16.38
C TYR A 183 1.82 3.43 -16.26
N ARG A 184 0.84 3.85 -17.05
CA ARG A 184 -0.47 3.22 -17.11
C ARG A 184 -0.39 1.74 -17.46
N GLY A 185 0.41 1.38 -18.47
CA GLY A 185 0.63 0.00 -18.88
C GLY A 185 1.25 -0.87 -17.78
N TRP A 186 2.04 -0.30 -16.88
CA TRP A 186 2.49 -1.00 -15.66
C TRP A 186 1.39 -1.06 -14.61
N ARG A 187 0.79 0.09 -14.28
CA ARG A 187 -0.17 0.28 -13.18
C ARG A 187 -1.42 -0.59 -13.34
N VAL A 188 -1.91 -0.78 -14.56
CA VAL A 188 -3.11 -1.58 -14.83
C VAL A 188 -3.04 -3.01 -14.27
N ASN A 189 -1.84 -3.58 -14.17
CA ASN A 189 -1.65 -4.95 -13.67
C ASN A 189 -2.02 -5.12 -12.19
N TYR A 190 -1.88 -4.05 -11.41
CA TYR A 190 -2.11 -4.06 -9.95
C TYR A 190 -3.16 -3.06 -9.47
N ASP A 191 -3.67 -2.15 -10.30
CA ASP A 191 -4.56 -1.06 -9.87
C ASP A 191 -5.82 -1.57 -9.13
N GLY A 192 -6.57 -2.48 -9.76
CA GLY A 192 -7.75 -3.10 -9.17
C GLY A 192 -7.43 -3.90 -7.90
N PRO A 193 -6.54 -4.92 -7.96
CA PRO A 193 -6.13 -5.70 -6.79
C PRO A 193 -5.65 -4.83 -5.61
N LEU A 194 -4.84 -3.80 -5.89
CA LEU A 194 -4.27 -2.91 -4.87
C LEU A 194 -5.35 -2.09 -4.17
N THR A 195 -6.19 -1.39 -4.94
CA THR A 195 -7.26 -0.54 -4.38
C THR A 195 -8.30 -1.37 -3.64
N PHE A 196 -8.65 -2.56 -4.15
CA PHE A 196 -9.60 -3.45 -3.49
C PHE A 196 -9.03 -4.04 -2.19
N LEU A 197 -7.77 -4.48 -2.18
CA LEU A 197 -7.12 -4.97 -0.96
C LEU A 197 -6.93 -3.85 0.07
N ALA A 198 -6.71 -2.61 -0.36
CA ALA A 198 -6.66 -1.46 0.52
C ALA A 198 -8.01 -1.21 1.21
N ASP A 199 -9.12 -1.31 0.49
CA ASP A 199 -10.47 -1.24 1.07
C ASP A 199 -10.74 -2.41 2.01
N PHE A 200 -10.46 -3.63 1.53
CA PHE A 200 -10.67 -4.89 2.26
C PHE A 200 -9.95 -4.94 3.62
N THR A 201 -8.79 -4.31 3.71
CA THR A 201 -7.98 -4.25 4.94
C THR A 201 -8.22 -2.99 5.77
N MET A 202 -9.12 -2.09 5.32
CA MET A 202 -9.37 -0.78 5.92
C MET A 202 -8.07 0.02 6.11
N ALA A 203 -7.26 0.07 5.06
CA ALA A 203 -5.96 0.72 5.10
C ALA A 203 -6.07 2.22 5.45
N PRO A 204 -5.10 2.79 6.18
CA PRO A 204 -5.04 4.22 6.43
C PRO A 204 -4.89 4.98 5.10
N TYR A 205 -5.28 6.25 5.09
CA TYR A 205 -5.21 7.10 3.90
C TYR A 205 -3.81 7.13 3.29
N GLN A 206 -3.73 6.90 1.99
CA GLN A 206 -2.52 6.91 1.18
C GLN A 206 -2.91 7.33 -0.25
N PRO A 207 -2.29 8.39 -0.80
CA PRO A 207 -2.51 8.80 -2.18
C PRO A 207 -2.30 7.66 -3.19
N TRP A 208 -3.17 7.60 -4.18
CA TRP A 208 -3.22 6.58 -5.25
C TRP A 208 -3.47 5.14 -4.77
N VAL A 209 -3.86 4.94 -3.52
CA VAL A 209 -4.11 3.61 -2.95
C VAL A 209 -5.43 3.58 -2.21
N SER A 210 -5.46 4.12 -0.99
CA SER A 210 -6.65 4.09 -0.11
C SER A 210 -7.43 5.40 -0.13
N ASP A 211 -6.94 6.44 -0.80
CA ASP A 211 -7.73 7.61 -1.18
C ASP A 211 -8.77 7.30 -2.28
N ARG A 212 -8.70 6.09 -2.87
CA ARG A 212 -9.68 5.53 -3.82
C ARG A 212 -10.73 4.66 -3.15
N THR A 213 -10.57 4.33 -1.87
CA THR A 213 -11.52 3.50 -1.13
C THR A 213 -12.64 4.36 -0.56
N ALA A 214 -13.82 3.77 -0.32
CA ALA A 214 -14.90 4.53 0.28
C ALA A 214 -14.46 5.02 1.66
N PRO A 215 -14.65 6.31 2.01
CA PRO A 215 -14.19 6.82 3.29
C PRO A 215 -14.85 6.03 4.44
N PHE A 216 -14.03 5.46 5.32
CA PHE A 216 -14.51 4.80 6.53
C PHE A 216 -15.33 5.79 7.37
N ARG A 217 -16.64 5.56 7.44
CA ARG A 217 -17.55 6.34 8.28
C ARG A 217 -17.74 5.58 9.59
N PRO A 218 -17.11 5.99 10.71
CA PRO A 218 -17.30 5.30 11.98
C PRO A 218 -18.80 5.32 12.34
N PRO A 219 -19.34 4.22 12.89
CA PRO A 219 -20.72 4.21 13.36
C PRO A 219 -20.90 5.30 14.43
N PRO A 220 -22.04 6.00 14.45
CA PRO A 220 -22.29 7.04 15.45
C PRO A 220 -22.14 6.46 16.85
N THR A 221 -21.31 7.09 17.68
CA THR A 221 -21.11 6.70 19.08
C THR A 221 -22.48 6.59 19.75
N PRO A 222 -22.85 5.44 20.35
CA PRO A 222 -24.13 5.31 21.01
C PRO A 222 -24.17 6.34 22.15
N THR A 223 -24.95 7.40 21.95
CA THR A 223 -25.23 8.37 23.01
C THR A 223 -25.86 7.59 24.15
N ARG A 224 -25.16 7.52 25.27
CA ARG A 224 -25.63 6.89 26.51
C ARG A 224 -26.89 7.66 26.93
N ARG A 225 -28.06 7.20 26.48
CA ARG A 225 -29.35 7.81 26.82
C ARG A 225 -29.49 7.66 28.32
N GLY A 226 -29.29 8.77 29.03
CA GLY A 226 -29.32 8.82 30.48
C GLY A 226 -30.60 8.17 30.97
N ARG A 227 -30.44 7.12 31.80
CA ARG A 227 -31.51 6.58 32.64
C ARG A 227 -31.92 7.70 33.61
N ARG A 228 -32.76 8.63 33.16
CA ARG A 228 -33.38 9.63 34.04
C ARG A 228 -34.40 8.89 34.88
N GLY A 229 -34.07 8.71 36.16
CA GLY A 229 -34.88 8.01 37.14
C GLY A 229 -36.28 8.61 37.23
N ARG A 230 -37.30 7.73 37.19
CA ARG A 230 -38.64 8.04 37.70
C ARG A 230 -38.52 8.31 39.20
N ARG A 231 -38.47 9.57 39.60
CA ARG A 231 -38.67 9.99 40.99
C ARG A 231 -40.18 9.91 41.24
N LYS A 232 -40.62 8.96 42.07
CA LYS A 232 -41.99 8.93 42.60
C LYS A 232 -42.18 10.18 43.46
N THR A 233 -43.12 11.03 43.08
CA THR A 233 -43.69 12.06 43.97
C THR A 233 -44.62 11.35 44.94
N ILE A 234 -44.22 11.29 46.22
CA ILE A 234 -45.15 11.04 47.32
C ILE A 234 -45.76 12.40 47.64
N GLY A 235 -47.06 12.54 47.36
CA GLY A 235 -47.85 13.68 47.78
C GLY A 235 -48.20 13.53 49.25
N GLU A 236 -47.86 14.55 50.03
CA GLU A 236 -48.47 14.84 51.32
C GLU A 236 -49.91 15.31 51.07
N HIS A 237 -50.88 14.66 51.71
CA HIS A 237 -52.13 15.32 52.10
C HIS A 237 -52.70 14.66 53.36
N SER A 238 -52.73 15.49 54.40
CA SER A 238 -53.62 15.51 55.58
C SER A 238 -53.45 14.47 56.67
#